data_AF-A0A026VTM5-F1
#
_entry.id   AF-A0A026VTM5-F1
#
_cell.length_a   1.000
_cell.length_b   1.000
_cell.length_c   1.000
_cell.angle_alpha   90.00
_cell.angle_beta   90.00
_cell.angle_gamma   90.00
#
_symmetry.space_group_name_H-M   'P 1'
#
loop_
_entity.id
_entity.type
_entity.pdbx_description
1 polymer ?
#
loop_
_entity_poly.entity_id
_entity_poly.type
_entity_poly.pdbx_seq_one_letter_code
_entity_poly.pdbx_strand_id
1 'polypeptide(L)' 'GKTFTADEDIKSSLELFFAEKNKNFFERGIVKLPEKWQKIIKQNGQYIV' A
#
# COMPACT_ATOMS: atom_id res chain seq x y z
N GLY A 1 -16.45 -5.63 5.49
CA GLY A 1 -15.73 -5.84 4.22
C GLY A 1 -16.66 -5.54 3.07
N LYS A 2 -16.13 -5.23 1.89
CA LYS A 2 -16.95 -5.12 0.67
C LYS A 2 -17.12 -6.52 0.09
N THR A 3 -18.36 -6.92 -0.20
CA THR A 3 -18.66 -8.19 -0.87
C THR A 3 -18.72 -7.93 -2.37
N PHE A 4 -18.07 -8.80 -3.15
CA PHE A 4 -18.09 -8.76 -4.61
C PHE A 4 -18.80 -10.01 -5.11
N THR A 5 -19.62 -9.85 -6.16
CA THR A 5 -20.45 -10.93 -6.70
C THR A 5 -19.96 -11.46 -8.04
N ALA A 6 -19.09 -10.69 -8.71
CA ALA A 6 -18.43 -11.05 -9.94
C ALA A 6 -17.00 -10.49 -10.01
N ASP A 7 -16.16 -11.08 -10.86
CA ASP A 7 -14.79 -10.63 -11.10
C ASP A 7 -14.74 -9.19 -11.63
N GLU A 8 -15.73 -8.80 -12.45
CA GLU A 8 -15.83 -7.44 -12.99
C GLU A 8 -16.06 -6.40 -11.88
N ASP A 9 -16.77 -6.76 -10.80
CA ASP A 9 -16.98 -5.88 -9.65
C ASP A 9 -15.64 -5.60 -8.93
N ILE A 10 -14.79 -6.63 -8.86
CA ILE A 10 -13.45 -6.54 -8.25
C ILE A 10 -12.58 -5.64 -9.11
N LYS A 11 -12.54 -5.89 -10.42
CA LYS A 11 -11.73 -5.13 -11.39
C LYS A 11 -12.11 -3.65 -11.37
N SER A 12 -13.40 -3.34 -11.54
CA SER A 12 -13.90 -1.96 -11.49
C SER A 12 -13.58 -1.28 -10.16
N SER A 13 -13.70 -2.01 -9.04
CA SER A 13 -13.37 -1.47 -7.72
C SER A 13 -11.87 -1.20 -7.54
N LEU A 14 -10.98 -2.00 -8.14
CA LEU A 14 -9.55 -1.75 -8.11
C LEU A 14 -9.16 -0.57 -9.00
N GLU A 15 -9.74 -0.48 -10.20
CA GLU A 15 -9.53 0.63 -11.13
C GLU A 15 -9.91 1.97 -10.48
N LEU A 16 -11.10 2.05 -9.87
CA LEU A 16 -11.54 3.23 -9.12
C LEU A 16 -10.61 3.52 -7.94
N PHE A 17 -10.25 2.48 -7.16
CA PHE A 17 -9.38 2.64 -6.01
C PHE A 17 -8.04 3.29 -6.38
N PHE A 18 -7.41 2.86 -7.47
CA PHE A 18 -6.15 3.43 -7.94
C PHE A 18 -6.33 4.80 -8.60
N ALA A 19 -7.40 5.01 -9.37
CA ALA A 19 -7.70 6.31 -9.99
C ALA A 19 -7.90 7.43 -8.96
N GLU A 20 -8.46 7.12 -7.79
CA GLU A 20 -8.62 8.07 -6.68
C GLU A 20 -7.30 8.44 -5.98
N LYS A 21 -6.21 7.68 -6.15
CA LYS A 21 -4.93 7.96 -5.49
C LYS A 21 -4.13 8.95 -6.31
N ASN A 22 -3.83 10.10 -5.70
CA ASN A 22 -2.93 11.08 -6.30
C ASN A 22 -1.47 10.60 -6.30
N LYS A 23 -0.63 11.23 -7.13
CA LYS A 23 0.82 10.96 -7.21
C LYS A 23 1.49 10.89 -5.84
N ASN A 24 1.16 11.83 -4.96
CA ASN A 24 1.74 11.95 -3.62
C ASN A 24 1.45 10.71 -2.75
N PHE A 25 0.34 9.98 -2.98
CA PHE A 25 0.07 8.74 -2.28
C PHE A 25 1.16 7.69 -2.52
N PHE A 26 1.54 7.50 -3.78
CA PHE A 26 2.57 6.54 -4.18
C PHE A 26 3.97 7.02 -3.79
N GLU A 27 4.28 8.31 -4.00
CA GLU A 27 5.56 8.90 -3.61
C GLU A 27 5.82 8.77 -2.11
N ARG A 28 4.81 9.04 -1.27
CA ARG A 28 4.94 8.86 0.18
C ARG A 28 5.25 7.42 0.58
N GLY A 29 4.74 6.44 -0.17
CA GLY A 29 5.05 5.03 0.06
C GLY A 29 6.54 4.74 -0.16
N ILE A 30 7.09 5.26 -1.27
CA ILE A 30 8.49 5.07 -1.66
C ILE A 30 9.43 5.82 -0.71
N VAL A 31 9.13 7.09 -0.40
CA VAL A 31 9.95 7.95 0.48
C VAL A 31 10.04 7.40 1.91
N LYS A 32 9.07 6.60 2.36
CA LYS A 32 9.10 5.94 3.68
C LYS A 32 9.99 4.69 3.73
N LEU A 33 10.48 4.17 2.60
CA LEU A 33 11.28 2.95 2.58
C LEU A 33 12.59 3.06 3.39
N PRO A 34 13.40 4.13 3.28
CA PRO A 34 14.61 4.27 4.08
C PRO A 34 14.33 4.25 5.59
N GLU A 35 13.26 4.91 6.05
CA GLU A 35 12.86 4.88 7.46
C GLU A 35 12.54 3.45 7.93
N LYS A 36 11.80 2.68 7.12
CA LYS A 36 11.48 1.28 7.42
C LYS A 36 12.73 0.41 7.50
N TRP A 37 13.66 0.55 6.56
CA TRP A 37 14.93 -0.19 6.58
C TRP A 37 15.74 0.12 7.83
N GLN A 38 15.82 1.39 8.24
CA GLN A 38 16.50 1.77 9.48
C GLN A 38 15.87 1.12 10.72
N LYS A 39 14.54 1.01 10.78
CA LYS A 39 13.85 0.32 11.89
C LYS A 39 14.17 -1.18 11.91
N ILE A 40 14.18 -1.85 10.76
CA ILE A 40 14.52 -3.27 10.65
C ILE A 40 15.95 -3.54 11.12
N ILE A 41 16.92 -2.71 10.72
CA ILE A 41 18.32 -2.82 11.15
C ILE A 41 18.41 -2.69 12.68
N LYS A 42 17.76 -1.69 13.26
CA LYS A 42 17.75 -1.47 14.72
C LYS A 42 17.09 -2.61 15.49
N GLN A 43 16.12 -3.28 14.89
CA GLN A 43 15.40 -4.40 15.48
C GLN A 43 16.02 -5.77 15.10
N ASN A 44 17.25 -5.78 14.60
CA ASN A 44 17.98 -6.99 14.24
C ASN A 44 17.18 -7.92 13.29
N GLY A 45 16.53 -7.32 12.28
CA GLY A 45 15.77 -8.06 11.28
C GLY A 45 14.34 -8.45 11.67
N GLN A 46 13.86 -8.07 12.86
CA GLN A 46 12.48 -8.36 13.28
C GLN A 46 11.45 -7.47 12.58
N TYR A 47 10.18 -7.89 12.63
CA TYR A 47 9.06 -7.12 12.08
C TYR A 47 8.91 -5.78 12.79
N ILE A 48 8.73 -4.72 12.00
CA ILE A 48 8.47 -3.36 12.46
C ILE A 48 6.95 -3.14 12.59
N VAL A 49 6.54 -2.45 13.66
CA VAL A 49 5.15 -1.98 13.89
C VAL A 49 4.92 -0.62 13.23
#